data_AF-A0A2V7KUB0-F1
#
_entry.id   AF-A0A2V7KUB0-F1
#
_cell.length_a   1.000
_cell.length_b   1.000
_cell.length_c   1.000
_cell.angle_alpha   90.00
_cell.angle_beta   90.00
_cell.angle_gamma   90.00
#
_symmetry.space_group_name_H-M   'P 1'
#
loop_
_entity.id
_entity.type
_entity.pdbx_description
1 polymer ?
#
loop_
_entity_poly.entity_id
_entity_poly.type
_entity_poly.pdbx_seq_one_letter_code
_entity_poly.pdbx_strand_id
1 'polypeptide(L)'
;MSRLTLVLIPAFTTLTFSTAHAQTCTDPHYRWTVKTTVALQDSAPTPTTPSAMLKWTPPELYHPAVGAHDCTPRAGRELTVYAVTGWARAWHVDKAPGDLDWHIELTQSRTTKPGKCIVAEIPDPQYGAMFATARQRFLDLIINSKTNKKKAIVPPVRLTVIGPAFFDAQHRGAKGSGKPPSKHGNCNSSAGALWEIHPVYQVTHP
;
A
#
# COMPACT_ATOMS: atom_id res chain seq x y z
N MET A 1 -1.22 75.05 16.21
CA MET A 1 -1.99 74.33 15.17
C MET A 1 -1.02 73.68 14.19
N SER A 2 -0.87 72.36 14.23
CA SER A 2 -0.37 71.56 13.10
C SER A 2 -0.71 70.10 13.38
N ARG A 3 -1.57 69.53 12.53
CA ARG A 3 -2.01 68.14 12.57
C ARG A 3 -1.01 67.32 11.74
N LEU A 4 -0.40 66.29 12.35
CA LEU A 4 0.33 65.27 11.60
C LEU A 4 -0.68 64.23 11.09
N THR A 5 -0.77 64.07 9.78
CA THR A 5 -1.58 63.06 9.11
C THR A 5 -0.76 61.78 8.97
N LEU A 6 -1.21 60.69 9.61
CA LEU A 6 -0.63 59.36 9.46
C LEU A 6 -1.19 58.71 8.18
N VAL A 7 -0.33 58.44 7.19
CA VAL A 7 -0.70 57.70 5.98
C VAL A 7 -0.42 56.22 6.22
N LEU A 8 -1.46 55.39 6.28
CA LEU A 8 -1.34 53.93 6.30
C LEU A 8 -1.20 53.42 4.85
N ILE A 9 -0.08 52.77 4.54
CA ILE A 9 0.12 52.05 3.28
C ILE A 9 -0.30 50.59 3.49
N PRO A 10 -1.25 50.04 2.71
CA PRO A 10 -1.60 48.63 2.80
C PRO A 10 -0.50 47.78 2.15
N ALA A 11 0.16 46.94 2.95
CA ALA A 11 1.08 45.92 2.45
C ALA A 11 0.27 44.78 1.80
N PHE A 12 0.27 44.72 0.47
CA PHE A 12 -0.20 43.56 -0.27
C PHE A 12 0.81 42.42 -0.10
N THR A 13 0.54 41.49 0.81
CA THR A 13 1.24 40.20 0.85
C THR A 13 0.80 39.34 -0.33
N THR A 14 1.67 39.24 -1.33
CA THR A 14 1.55 38.29 -2.43
C THR A 14 1.76 36.86 -1.89
N LEU A 15 0.68 36.07 -1.85
CA LEU A 15 0.75 34.63 -1.65
C LEU A 15 1.44 34.00 -2.87
N THR A 16 2.72 33.65 -2.73
CA THR A 16 3.42 32.84 -3.72
C THR A 16 2.83 31.43 -3.68
N PHE A 17 2.03 31.08 -4.69
CA PHE A 17 1.69 29.68 -4.96
C PHE A 17 2.99 28.96 -5.30
N SER A 18 3.53 28.20 -4.34
CA SER A 18 4.56 27.21 -4.64
C SER A 18 3.92 26.18 -5.56
N THR A 19 4.31 26.21 -6.84
CA THR A 19 4.09 25.07 -7.71
C THR A 19 4.87 23.91 -7.08
N ALA A 20 4.14 22.91 -6.58
CA ALA A 20 4.77 21.71 -6.07
C ALA A 20 5.58 21.11 -7.22
N HIS A 21 6.91 21.23 -7.15
CA HIS A 21 7.78 20.51 -8.06
C HIS A 21 7.42 19.03 -7.92
N ALA A 22 6.95 18.42 -9.01
CA ALA A 22 6.75 16.99 -9.08
C ALA A 22 8.07 16.33 -8.63
N GLN A 23 8.00 15.39 -7.69
CA GLN A 23 9.20 14.75 -7.15
C GLN A 23 10.07 14.22 -8.32
N THR A 24 11.36 14.56 -8.32
CA THR A 24 12.34 14.05 -9.29
C THR A 24 13.23 13.01 -8.62
N CYS A 25 12.62 12.00 -8.01
CA CYS A 25 13.36 10.91 -7.39
C CYS A 25 13.54 9.74 -8.33
N THR A 26 14.55 8.94 -8.02
CA THR A 26 15.08 7.86 -8.87
C THR A 26 14.55 6.49 -8.48
N ASP A 27 13.44 6.42 -7.74
CA ASP A 27 12.81 5.14 -7.43
C ASP A 27 12.39 4.48 -8.76
N PRO A 28 12.79 3.23 -9.02
CA PRO A 28 12.52 2.57 -10.30
C PRO A 28 11.03 2.23 -10.48
N HIS A 29 10.28 2.21 -9.38
CA HIS A 29 8.84 1.94 -9.29
C HIS A 29 8.20 2.89 -8.28
N TYR A 30 6.88 3.00 -8.29
CA TYR A 30 6.15 3.85 -7.36
C TYR A 30 6.51 3.53 -5.90
N ARG A 31 7.18 4.47 -5.24
CA ARG A 31 7.59 4.41 -3.82
C ARG A 31 8.38 3.15 -3.51
N TRP A 32 9.22 2.69 -4.44
CA TRP A 32 9.98 1.45 -4.32
C TRP A 32 10.85 1.38 -3.05
N THR A 33 11.49 2.49 -2.68
CA THR A 33 12.28 2.57 -1.44
C THR A 33 11.40 2.36 -0.20
N VAL A 34 10.14 2.83 -0.25
CA VAL A 34 9.15 2.63 0.81
C VAL A 34 8.63 1.19 0.81
N LYS A 35 8.43 0.60 -0.37
CA LYS A 35 7.97 -0.77 -0.58
C LYS A 35 9.00 -1.81 -0.11
N THR A 36 10.30 -1.53 -0.24
CA THR A 36 11.37 -2.50 0.07
C THR A 36 12.09 -2.28 1.40
N THR A 37 11.81 -1.18 2.12
CA THR A 37 12.51 -0.87 3.38
C THR A 37 12.13 -1.79 4.55
N VAL A 38 13.12 -2.08 5.39
CA VAL A 38 12.99 -2.85 6.64
C VAL A 38 12.96 -1.96 7.88
N ALA A 39 12.85 -0.64 7.73
CA ALA A 39 12.95 0.33 8.83
C ALA A 39 11.93 0.14 9.96
N LEU A 40 10.80 -0.53 9.69
CA LEU A 40 9.74 -0.79 10.68
C LEU A 40 9.69 -2.24 11.15
N GLN A 41 10.65 -3.10 10.78
CA GLN A 41 10.60 -4.55 11.03
C GLN A 41 10.45 -4.94 12.51
N ASP A 42 11.02 -4.13 13.42
CA ASP A 42 11.02 -4.37 14.87
C ASP A 42 9.85 -3.68 15.59
N SER A 43 8.95 -3.03 14.85
CA SER A 43 7.80 -2.34 15.45
C SER A 43 6.74 -3.33 15.92
N ALA A 44 6.17 -3.08 17.10
CA ALA A 44 5.09 -3.92 17.62
C ALA A 44 3.84 -3.85 16.71
N PRO A 45 3.28 -5.00 16.29
CA PRO A 45 2.15 -5.00 15.38
C PRO A 45 0.83 -4.69 16.07
N THR A 46 -0.01 -3.88 15.43
CA THR A 46 -1.40 -3.66 15.82
C THR A 46 -2.32 -4.66 15.12
N PRO A 47 -3.13 -5.45 15.82
CA PRO A 47 -4.07 -6.39 15.18
C PRO A 47 -5.13 -5.66 14.35
N THR A 48 -5.44 -6.18 13.16
CA THR A 48 -6.55 -5.70 12.31
C THR A 48 -7.06 -6.82 11.39
N THR A 49 -8.02 -6.49 10.54
CA THR A 49 -8.63 -7.42 9.58
C THR A 49 -8.81 -6.78 8.21
N PRO A 50 -8.95 -7.57 7.12
CA PRO A 50 -9.22 -7.03 5.80
C PRO A 50 -10.46 -6.12 5.77
N SER A 51 -11.55 -6.49 6.46
CA SER A 51 -12.77 -5.67 6.48
C SER A 51 -12.61 -4.35 7.23
N ALA A 52 -11.70 -4.27 8.22
CA ALA A 52 -11.38 -3.03 8.90
C ALA A 52 -10.52 -2.12 8.01
N MET A 53 -9.51 -2.68 7.34
CA MET A 53 -8.65 -1.96 6.39
C MET A 53 -9.45 -1.32 5.25
N LEU A 54 -10.41 -2.06 4.69
CA LEU A 54 -11.29 -1.55 3.63
C LEU A 54 -12.13 -0.32 4.03
N LYS A 55 -12.24 -0.02 5.33
CA LYS A 55 -12.95 1.16 5.86
C LYS A 55 -12.02 2.30 6.24
N TRP A 56 -10.70 2.12 6.14
CA TRP A 56 -9.75 3.18 6.46
C TRP A 56 -9.86 4.31 5.44
N THR A 57 -9.89 5.54 5.95
CA THR A 57 -9.88 6.75 5.12
C THR A 57 -8.63 6.76 4.24
N PRO A 58 -8.77 6.76 2.90
CA PRO A 58 -7.63 6.95 1.99
C PRO A 58 -6.95 8.30 2.24
N PRO A 59 -5.60 8.38 2.25
CA PRO A 59 -4.90 9.66 2.32
C PRO A 59 -5.20 10.50 1.08
N GLU A 60 -4.92 11.80 1.08
CA GLU A 60 -5.00 12.63 -0.13
C GLU A 60 -3.77 12.44 -1.03
N LEU A 61 -3.50 11.19 -1.42
CA LEU A 61 -2.38 10.80 -2.29
C LEU A 61 -2.91 10.23 -3.60
N TYR A 62 -2.33 10.67 -4.72
CA TYR A 62 -2.69 10.25 -6.07
C TYR A 62 -1.43 10.06 -6.91
N HIS A 63 -1.51 9.27 -7.97
CA HIS A 63 -0.43 9.08 -8.93
C HIS A 63 -0.88 9.55 -10.32
N PRO A 64 -0.83 10.88 -10.60
CA PRO A 64 -1.32 11.42 -11.86
C PRO A 64 -0.40 11.13 -13.06
N ALA A 65 0.89 10.90 -12.81
CA ALA A 65 1.90 10.57 -13.81
C ALA A 65 3.10 9.88 -13.13
N VAL A 66 3.87 9.12 -13.90
CA VAL A 66 5.17 8.57 -13.48
C VAL A 66 6.10 9.71 -13.04
N GLY A 67 6.87 9.50 -11.97
CA GLY A 67 7.69 10.49 -11.28
C GLY A 67 6.93 11.24 -10.17
N ALA A 68 5.62 11.45 -10.32
CA ALA A 68 4.85 12.17 -9.32
C ALA A 68 4.59 11.29 -8.09
N HIS A 69 5.08 11.70 -6.92
CA HIS A 69 4.93 10.97 -5.66
C HIS A 69 5.70 9.65 -5.56
N ASP A 70 6.58 9.34 -6.53
CA ASP A 70 7.32 8.07 -6.62
C ASP A 70 8.29 7.84 -5.44
N CYS A 71 8.52 8.82 -4.57
CA CYS A 71 9.31 8.67 -3.36
C CYS A 71 8.70 9.42 -2.18
N THR A 72 7.38 9.62 -2.21
CA THR A 72 6.70 10.24 -1.07
C THR A 72 6.90 9.36 0.17
N PRO A 73 7.42 9.90 1.28
CA PRO A 73 7.71 9.09 2.48
C PRO A 73 6.43 8.54 3.09
N ARG A 74 6.57 7.56 3.99
CA ARG A 74 5.45 7.04 4.78
C ARG A 74 4.81 8.14 5.62
N ALA A 75 3.49 8.13 5.74
CA ALA A 75 2.76 9.04 6.62
C ALA A 75 1.52 8.37 7.24
N GLY A 76 1.10 8.88 8.40
CA GLY A 76 -0.12 8.42 9.08
C GLY A 76 -0.09 6.91 9.35
N ARG A 77 -1.10 6.18 8.86
CA ARG A 77 -1.21 4.72 9.05
C ARG A 77 -0.02 3.95 8.48
N GLU A 78 0.68 4.49 7.48
CA GLU A 78 1.84 3.80 6.89
C GLU A 78 3.04 3.71 7.82
N LEU A 79 3.03 4.47 8.94
CA LEU A 79 4.02 4.40 10.01
C LEU A 79 3.70 3.32 11.06
N THR A 80 2.59 2.59 10.90
CA THR A 80 2.15 1.55 11.82
C THR A 80 2.29 0.18 11.19
N VAL A 81 2.92 -0.75 11.92
CA VAL A 81 2.92 -2.18 11.58
C VAL A 81 1.63 -2.81 12.07
N TYR A 82 1.01 -3.61 11.21
CA TYR A 82 -0.23 -4.32 11.50
C TYR A 82 -0.04 -5.82 11.38
N ALA A 83 -0.74 -6.57 12.24
CA ALA A 83 -0.97 -7.99 12.05
C ALA A 83 -2.36 -8.17 11.45
N VAL A 84 -2.43 -8.61 10.19
CA VAL A 84 -3.68 -8.78 9.44
C VAL A 84 -4.00 -10.26 9.33
N THR A 85 -5.02 -10.71 10.06
CA THR A 85 -5.53 -12.08 9.92
C THR A 85 -6.63 -12.12 8.87
N GLY A 86 -6.44 -12.94 7.83
CA GLY A 86 -7.37 -13.05 6.71
C GLY A 86 -7.31 -14.42 6.03
N TRP A 87 -8.05 -14.55 4.94
CA TRP A 87 -8.04 -15.73 4.07
C TRP A 87 -7.34 -15.39 2.76
N ALA A 88 -6.19 -16.01 2.51
CA ALA A 88 -5.50 -15.94 1.23
C ALA A 88 -6.32 -16.63 0.14
N ARG A 89 -6.64 -15.88 -0.92
CA ARG A 89 -7.54 -16.29 -2.01
C ARG A 89 -6.86 -16.43 -3.34
N ALA A 90 -5.84 -15.62 -3.58
CA ALA A 90 -5.04 -15.66 -4.79
C ALA A 90 -3.63 -15.22 -4.45
N TRP A 91 -2.67 -15.69 -5.22
CA TRP A 91 -1.33 -15.15 -5.16
C TRP A 91 -0.62 -15.29 -6.50
N HIS A 92 0.35 -14.42 -6.74
CA HIS A 92 1.28 -14.55 -7.86
C HIS A 92 2.54 -13.74 -7.60
N VAL A 93 3.57 -14.01 -8.40
CA VAL A 93 4.72 -13.11 -8.51
C VAL A 93 4.36 -12.01 -9.51
N ASP A 94 4.61 -10.76 -9.13
CA ASP A 94 4.54 -9.64 -10.06
C ASP A 94 5.57 -9.81 -11.18
N LYS A 95 5.21 -9.27 -12.34
CA LYS A 95 5.98 -9.45 -13.58
C LYS A 95 6.36 -8.12 -14.22
N ALA A 96 6.22 -7.01 -13.48
CA ALA A 96 6.79 -5.76 -13.94
C ALA A 96 8.32 -5.89 -13.89
N PRO A 97 9.06 -5.42 -14.91
CA PRO A 97 10.52 -5.56 -14.91
C PRO A 97 11.14 -4.92 -13.66
N GLY A 98 11.83 -5.71 -12.83
CA GLY A 98 12.44 -5.26 -11.57
C GLY A 98 11.56 -5.42 -10.32
N ASP A 99 10.27 -5.69 -10.51
CA ASP A 99 9.31 -5.99 -9.45
C ASP A 99 8.98 -7.48 -9.45
N LEU A 100 9.49 -8.17 -8.43
CA LEU A 100 9.33 -9.61 -8.23
C LEU A 100 8.53 -9.89 -6.96
N ASP A 101 7.70 -8.94 -6.52
CA ASP A 101 6.99 -9.05 -5.27
C ASP A 101 5.92 -10.15 -5.34
N TRP A 102 5.68 -10.81 -4.21
CA TRP A 102 4.62 -11.80 -4.11
C TRP A 102 3.34 -11.11 -3.71
N HIS A 103 2.49 -10.87 -4.70
CA HIS A 103 1.16 -10.32 -4.53
C HIS A 103 0.20 -11.37 -3.96
N ILE A 104 -0.37 -11.11 -2.79
CA ILE A 104 -1.31 -12.00 -2.09
C ILE A 104 -2.63 -11.25 -1.82
N GLU A 105 -3.75 -11.82 -2.25
CA GLU A 105 -5.08 -11.25 -2.01
C GLU A 105 -5.72 -11.86 -0.75
N LEU A 106 -6.04 -11.04 0.25
CA LEU A 106 -6.62 -11.45 1.53
C LEU A 106 -8.08 -11.00 1.66
N THR A 107 -8.99 -11.93 1.89
CA THR A 107 -10.40 -11.65 2.22
C THR A 107 -10.71 -11.86 3.69
N GLN A 108 -11.74 -11.18 4.21
CA GLN A 108 -12.16 -11.30 5.62
C GLN A 108 -12.51 -12.73 6.05
N SER A 109 -13.23 -13.46 5.20
CA SER A 109 -13.67 -14.84 5.46
C SER A 109 -13.49 -15.70 4.21
N ARG A 110 -13.48 -17.03 4.40
CA ARG A 110 -13.44 -18.00 3.29
C ARG A 110 -14.51 -17.78 2.23
N THR A 111 -15.68 -17.27 2.62
CA THR A 111 -16.86 -17.07 1.76
C THR A 111 -17.02 -15.62 1.28
N THR A 112 -16.17 -14.69 1.74
CA THR A 112 -16.19 -13.31 1.26
C THR A 112 -15.97 -13.28 -0.26
N LYS A 113 -16.72 -12.41 -0.97
CA LYS A 113 -16.54 -12.25 -2.42
C LYS A 113 -15.08 -11.90 -2.74
N PRO A 114 -14.42 -12.54 -3.73
CA PRO A 114 -13.00 -12.33 -3.99
C PRO A 114 -12.57 -10.87 -4.09
N GLY A 115 -13.32 -10.02 -4.80
CA GLY A 115 -12.97 -8.59 -4.94
C GLY A 115 -13.17 -7.70 -3.69
N LYS A 116 -13.66 -8.26 -2.57
CA LYS A 116 -13.67 -7.60 -1.25
C LYS A 116 -12.44 -8.05 -0.45
N CYS A 117 -11.28 -7.74 -1.00
CA CYS A 117 -9.98 -8.10 -0.47
C CYS A 117 -9.10 -6.87 -0.27
N ILE A 118 -8.04 -7.06 0.51
CA ILE A 118 -6.86 -6.20 0.51
C ILE A 118 -5.69 -6.99 -0.06
N VAL A 119 -4.66 -6.27 -0.50
CA VAL A 119 -3.41 -6.87 -0.99
C VAL A 119 -2.37 -6.88 0.12
N ALA A 120 -1.53 -7.91 0.13
CA ALA A 120 -0.32 -7.97 0.91
C ALA A 120 0.82 -8.42 -0.01
N GLU A 121 1.97 -7.74 0.04
CA GLU A 121 3.09 -8.00 -0.87
C GLU A 121 4.36 -8.35 -0.10
N ILE A 122 5.00 -9.45 -0.47
CA ILE A 122 6.30 -9.87 0.10
C ILE A 122 7.41 -9.53 -0.90
N PRO A 123 8.31 -8.59 -0.59
CA PRO A 123 9.39 -8.21 -1.49
C PRO A 123 10.33 -9.34 -1.89
N ASP A 124 11.12 -9.08 -2.93
CA ASP A 124 12.21 -9.98 -3.31
C ASP A 124 13.24 -10.18 -2.17
N PRO A 125 13.74 -11.41 -1.93
CA PRO A 125 14.78 -11.70 -0.94
C PRO A 125 16.04 -10.85 -1.03
N GLN A 126 16.36 -10.28 -2.19
CA GLN A 126 17.51 -9.37 -2.33
C GLN A 126 17.43 -8.16 -1.39
N TYR A 127 16.22 -7.77 -0.96
CA TYR A 127 16.00 -6.65 -0.05
C TYR A 127 16.08 -7.03 1.44
N GLY A 128 16.18 -8.33 1.76
CA GLY A 128 16.33 -8.78 3.14
C GLY A 128 15.98 -10.26 3.34
N ALA A 129 16.77 -10.94 4.17
CA ALA A 129 16.58 -12.38 4.48
C ALA A 129 15.21 -12.72 5.10
N MET A 130 14.58 -11.74 5.78
CA MET A 130 13.22 -11.90 6.31
C MET A 130 12.19 -12.17 5.21
N PHE A 131 12.37 -11.61 4.01
CA PHE A 131 11.42 -11.79 2.91
C PHE A 131 11.51 -13.21 2.34
N ALA A 132 12.71 -13.81 2.28
CA ALA A 132 12.85 -15.23 1.96
C ALA A 132 12.10 -16.11 2.99
N THR A 133 12.22 -15.77 4.27
CA THR A 133 11.52 -16.48 5.35
C THR A 133 10.01 -16.33 5.22
N ALA A 134 9.51 -15.11 5.00
CA ALA A 134 8.08 -14.84 4.81
C ALA A 134 7.51 -15.58 3.59
N ARG A 135 8.24 -15.60 2.46
CA ARG A 135 7.88 -16.37 1.26
C ARG A 135 7.79 -17.86 1.56
N GLN A 136 8.80 -18.42 2.23
CA GLN A 136 8.78 -19.85 2.58
C GLN A 136 7.61 -20.18 3.51
N ARG A 137 7.37 -19.37 4.56
CA ARG A 137 6.22 -19.56 5.46
C ARG A 137 4.89 -19.48 4.74
N PHE A 138 4.76 -18.57 3.78
CA PHE A 138 3.56 -18.51 2.94
C PHE A 138 3.36 -19.80 2.13
N LEU A 139 4.41 -20.32 1.49
CA LEU A 139 4.34 -21.59 0.75
C LEU A 139 3.96 -22.76 1.65
N ASP A 140 4.57 -22.86 2.83
CA ASP A 140 4.28 -23.93 3.81
C ASP A 140 2.80 -23.91 4.20
N LEU A 141 2.20 -22.74 4.40
CA LEU A 141 0.80 -22.59 4.75
C LEU A 141 -0.16 -23.01 3.63
N ILE A 142 0.22 -22.77 2.38
CA ILE A 142 -0.63 -23.09 1.22
C ILE A 142 -0.32 -24.45 0.59
N ILE A 143 0.58 -25.24 1.18
CA ILE A 143 1.08 -26.50 0.59
C ILE A 143 -0.04 -27.50 0.28
N ASN A 144 -1.11 -27.49 1.08
CA ASN A 144 -2.27 -28.37 0.92
C ASN A 144 -3.36 -27.78 -0.01
N SER A 145 -3.09 -26.62 -0.60
CA SER A 145 -3.97 -25.94 -1.54
C SER A 145 -3.38 -25.93 -2.94
N LYS A 146 -4.25 -25.96 -3.95
CA LYS A 146 -3.85 -25.83 -5.35
C LYS A 146 -3.97 -24.38 -5.78
N THR A 147 -2.96 -23.87 -6.50
CA THR A 147 -3.09 -22.62 -7.25
C THR A 147 -3.60 -22.93 -8.65
N ASN A 148 -4.79 -22.42 -8.99
CA ASN A 148 -5.40 -22.68 -10.30
C ASN A 148 -4.91 -21.67 -11.37
N LYS A 149 -5.36 -21.85 -12.62
CA LYS A 149 -5.02 -20.96 -13.76
C LYS A 149 -5.39 -19.48 -13.55
N LYS A 150 -6.31 -19.19 -12.63
CA LYS A 150 -6.71 -17.83 -12.24
C LYS A 150 -5.90 -17.31 -11.04
N LYS A 151 -4.77 -17.94 -10.72
CA LYS A 151 -3.91 -17.62 -9.56
C LYS A 151 -4.61 -17.85 -8.21
N ALA A 152 -5.79 -18.46 -8.19
CA ALA A 152 -6.58 -18.63 -6.98
C ALA A 152 -6.09 -19.83 -6.16
N ILE A 153 -6.04 -19.67 -4.84
CA ILE A 153 -5.69 -20.69 -3.84
C ILE A 153 -6.95 -21.47 -3.48
N VAL A 154 -6.95 -22.78 -3.73
CA VAL A 154 -8.12 -23.66 -3.54
C VAL A 154 -7.75 -24.91 -2.75
N PRO A 155 -8.30 -25.10 -1.53
CA PRO A 155 -9.17 -24.17 -0.80
C PRO A 155 -8.40 -22.93 -0.31
N PRO A 156 -9.08 -21.79 -0.06
CA PRO A 156 -8.49 -20.64 0.61
C PRO A 156 -7.86 -21.02 1.95
N VAL A 157 -6.77 -20.34 2.32
CA VAL A 157 -6.02 -20.60 3.56
C VAL A 157 -6.12 -19.41 4.50
N ARG A 158 -6.39 -19.66 5.79
CA ARG A 158 -6.38 -18.61 6.81
C ARG A 158 -4.95 -18.42 7.33
N LEU A 159 -4.47 -17.18 7.34
CA LEU A 159 -3.13 -16.81 7.79
C LEU A 159 -3.11 -15.41 8.39
N THR A 160 -1.99 -15.07 9.04
CA THR A 160 -1.69 -13.70 9.47
C THR A 160 -0.47 -13.20 8.72
N VAL A 161 -0.57 -12.01 8.12
CA VAL A 161 0.59 -11.27 7.59
C VAL A 161 0.93 -10.12 8.53
N ILE A 162 2.21 -9.82 8.67
CA ILE A 162 2.71 -8.72 9.51
C ILE A 162 3.59 -7.81 8.66
N GLY A 163 3.28 -6.52 8.67
CA GLY A 163 4.01 -5.49 7.93
C GLY A 163 3.36 -4.12 8.11
N PRO A 164 3.99 -3.03 7.64
CA PRO A 164 3.40 -1.71 7.71
C PRO A 164 2.28 -1.57 6.69
N ALA A 165 1.29 -0.75 7.01
CA ALA A 165 0.30 -0.36 6.01
C ALA A 165 0.99 0.39 4.86
N PHE A 166 0.46 0.26 3.66
CA PHE A 166 0.87 1.03 2.50
C PHE A 166 -0.36 1.43 1.70
N PHE A 167 -0.44 2.68 1.27
CA PHE A 167 -1.50 3.12 0.38
C PHE A 167 -0.98 3.21 -1.04
N ASP A 168 -1.40 2.27 -1.89
CA ASP A 168 -0.95 2.21 -3.27
C ASP A 168 -1.76 3.15 -4.16
N ALA A 169 -1.35 4.42 -4.15
CA ALA A 169 -1.99 5.45 -4.96
C ALA A 169 -1.72 5.30 -6.46
N GLN A 170 -0.77 4.45 -6.89
CA GLN A 170 -0.54 4.15 -8.31
C GLN A 170 -1.83 3.64 -8.97
N HIS A 171 -2.62 2.90 -8.20
CA HIS A 171 -3.87 2.30 -8.65
C HIS A 171 -5.09 3.22 -8.52
N ARG A 172 -4.96 4.39 -7.89
CA ARG A 172 -6.08 5.30 -7.62
C ARG A 172 -6.54 6.10 -8.84
N GLY A 173 -5.65 6.28 -9.83
CA GLY A 173 -5.85 7.20 -10.94
C GLY A 173 -5.72 8.67 -10.53
N ALA A 174 -5.83 9.58 -11.52
CA ALA A 174 -5.68 11.01 -11.30
C ALA A 174 -6.83 11.60 -10.46
N LYS A 175 -6.52 12.63 -9.66
CA LYS A 175 -7.51 13.38 -8.86
C LYS A 175 -8.61 13.94 -9.77
N GLY A 176 -9.88 13.75 -9.39
CA GLY A 176 -11.03 14.22 -10.16
C GLY A 176 -11.35 13.42 -11.43
N SER A 177 -10.63 12.32 -11.73
CA SER A 177 -10.87 11.54 -12.95
C SER A 177 -12.19 10.75 -12.95
N GLY A 178 -12.82 10.55 -11.78
CA GLY A 178 -14.05 9.76 -11.61
C GLY A 178 -13.88 8.25 -11.89
N LYS A 179 -12.69 7.81 -12.29
CA LYS A 179 -12.40 6.41 -12.58
C LYS A 179 -12.24 5.62 -11.28
N PRO A 180 -12.79 4.40 -11.19
CA PRO A 180 -12.51 3.52 -10.05
C PRO A 180 -11.03 3.11 -10.07
N PRO A 181 -10.50 2.66 -8.91
CA PRO A 181 -9.18 2.07 -8.87
C PRO A 181 -9.04 0.90 -9.83
N SER A 182 -7.82 0.67 -10.33
CA SER A 182 -7.58 -0.39 -11.31
C SER A 182 -6.17 -0.97 -11.20
N LYS A 183 -6.00 -2.19 -11.73
CA LYS A 183 -4.74 -2.93 -11.78
C LYS A 183 -4.18 -3.35 -10.40
N HIS A 184 -5.03 -3.34 -9.37
CA HIS A 184 -4.70 -3.77 -8.01
C HIS A 184 -5.19 -5.20 -7.72
N GLY A 185 -4.78 -6.17 -8.55
CA GLY A 185 -5.31 -7.55 -8.50
C GLY A 185 -6.83 -7.63 -8.73
N ASN A 186 -7.53 -8.48 -7.97
CA ASN A 186 -8.99 -8.47 -7.88
C ASN A 186 -9.52 -7.42 -6.86
N CYS A 187 -8.63 -6.80 -6.07
CA CYS A 187 -8.95 -5.90 -4.97
C CYS A 187 -9.17 -4.45 -5.45
N ASN A 188 -10.03 -4.23 -6.43
CA ASN A 188 -10.27 -2.89 -7.01
C ASN A 188 -11.65 -2.31 -6.66
N SER A 189 -12.33 -2.85 -5.64
CA SER A 189 -13.75 -2.53 -5.40
C SER A 189 -14.03 -1.16 -4.77
N SER A 190 -13.02 -0.51 -4.19
CA SER A 190 -13.13 0.83 -3.60
C SER A 190 -11.76 1.48 -3.42
N ALA A 191 -11.71 2.78 -3.14
CA ALA A 191 -10.46 3.43 -2.75
C ALA A 191 -9.84 2.85 -1.46
N GLY A 192 -10.67 2.27 -0.57
CA GLY A 192 -10.18 1.57 0.62
C GLY A 192 -9.48 0.25 0.31
N ALA A 193 -9.73 -0.34 -0.87
CA ALA A 193 -9.04 -1.55 -1.31
C ALA A 193 -7.58 -1.31 -1.70
N LEU A 194 -7.18 -0.04 -1.90
CA LEU A 194 -5.79 0.38 -2.14
C LEU A 194 -4.93 0.42 -0.89
N TRP A 195 -5.51 0.18 0.29
CA TRP A 195 -4.72 -0.13 1.47
C TRP A 195 -4.20 -1.55 1.38
N GLU A 196 -2.89 -1.67 1.59
CA GLU A 196 -2.15 -2.91 1.56
C GLU A 196 -1.34 -3.11 2.84
N ILE A 197 -0.78 -4.30 2.98
CA ILE A 197 0.42 -4.52 3.78
C ILE A 197 1.61 -4.66 2.85
N HIS A 198 2.50 -3.65 2.85
CA HIS A 198 3.70 -3.65 2.02
C HIS A 198 4.80 -2.85 2.74
N PRO A 199 5.97 -3.48 3.05
CA PRO A 199 6.27 -4.89 2.82
C PRO A 199 5.75 -5.80 3.91
N VAL A 200 5.40 -7.03 3.55
CA VAL A 200 5.16 -8.10 4.53
C VAL A 200 6.50 -8.59 5.09
N TYR A 201 6.74 -8.33 6.38
CA TYR A 201 7.90 -8.81 7.13
C TYR A 201 7.77 -10.26 7.59
N GLN A 202 6.55 -10.68 7.96
CA GLN A 202 6.31 -12.03 8.48
C GLN A 202 4.98 -12.61 8.00
N VAL A 203 4.94 -13.93 7.86
CA VAL A 203 3.73 -14.71 7.60
C VAL A 203 3.66 -15.82 8.64
N THR A 204 2.53 -15.92 9.33
CA THR A 204 2.34 -16.89 10.42
C THR A 204 1.00 -17.62 10.29
N HIS A 205 0.91 -18.75 10.99
CA HIS A 205 -0.39 -19.29 11.36
C HIS A 205 -1.18 -18.23 12.19
N PRO A 206 -2.51 -18.21 12.06
CA PRO A 206 -3.37 -17.25 12.73
C PRO A 206 -3.51 -17.49 14.23
#